data_AF-A0AB73RSU3-F1
#
_entry.id   AF-A0AB73RSU3-F1
#
_cell.length_a   1.000
_cell.length_b   1.000
_cell.length_c   1.000
_cell.angle_alpha   90.00
_cell.angle_beta   90.00
_cell.angle_gamma   90.00
#
_symmetry.space_group_name_H-M   'P 1'
#
loop_
_entity.id
_entity.type
_entity.pdbx_description
1 polymer ?
#
loop_
_entity_poly.entity_id
_entity_poly.type
_entity_poly.pdbx_seq_one_letter_code
_entity_poly.pdbx_strand_id
1 'polypeptide(L)'
;MAFGLFWSYKEAVFATFKSIDQYELNKELKNKSIETLTHKEMKQVGEHFVTAQLSVFEFHNKEDVKRKGEEIFVSRGYEQLIQNYYPNRFRDLEYKFTNEEIREVTDESFLYHAVAYVAGTENGKRSEMKVNYDVKVVKVNNIFRVLEQKQYVQ
;
A
#
# COMPACT_ATOMS: atom_id res chain seq x y z
N MET A 1 24.64 11.27 19.15
CA MET A 1 23.40 11.16 18.36
C MET A 1 23.53 9.98 17.39
N ALA A 2 23.23 8.76 17.83
CA ALA A 2 23.32 7.54 17.00
C ALA A 2 22.25 6.49 17.37
N PHE A 3 21.11 6.93 17.90
CA PHE A 3 20.03 6.05 18.37
C PHE A 3 18.91 5.82 17.34
N GLY A 4 18.84 6.61 16.25
CA GLY A 4 17.81 6.44 15.21
C GLY A 4 18.11 5.36 14.16
N LEU A 5 19.39 5.20 13.79
CA LEU A 5 19.81 4.29 12.71
C LEU A 5 19.75 2.81 13.11
N PHE A 6 20.02 2.49 14.38
CA PHE A 6 20.01 1.10 14.87
C PHE A 6 18.59 0.53 15.03
N TRP A 7 17.57 1.38 15.21
CA TRP A 7 16.20 0.89 15.38
C TRP A 7 15.54 0.59 14.03
N SER A 8 15.65 1.48 13.04
CA SER A 8 15.17 1.24 11.67
C SER A 8 15.78 -0.03 11.04
N TYR A 9 17.06 -0.32 11.28
CA TYR A 9 17.72 -1.52 10.77
C TYR A 9 17.18 -2.83 11.37
N LYS A 10 16.77 -2.82 12.65
CA LYS A 10 16.22 -4.02 13.30
C LYS A 10 14.80 -4.32 12.84
N GLU A 11 13.91 -3.33 12.70
CA GLU A 11 12.54 -3.56 12.21
C GLU A 11 12.53 -4.18 10.79
N ALA A 12 13.43 -3.74 9.91
CA ALA A 12 13.53 -4.25 8.54
C ALA A 12 13.92 -5.75 8.45
N VAL A 13 14.66 -6.28 9.42
CA VAL A 13 15.11 -7.69 9.45
C VAL A 13 14.01 -8.62 10.01
N PHE A 14 13.08 -8.10 10.81
CA PHE A 14 12.01 -8.88 11.43
C PHE A 14 10.65 -8.78 10.74
N ALA A 15 10.47 -7.86 9.78
CA ALA A 15 9.23 -7.76 9.03
C ALA A 15 9.03 -9.04 8.19
N THR A 16 7.93 -9.75 8.44
CA THR A 16 7.58 -10.98 7.70
C THR A 16 6.71 -10.64 6.50
N PHE A 17 6.85 -11.43 5.43
CA PHE A 17 5.90 -11.39 4.32
C PHE A 17 4.52 -11.85 4.77
N LYS A 18 3.48 -11.17 4.28
CA LYS A 18 2.07 -11.39 4.65
C LYS A 18 1.19 -11.37 3.39
N SER A 19 0.13 -12.18 3.37
CA SER A 19 -0.87 -12.14 2.28
C SER A 19 -1.71 -10.86 2.33
N ILE A 20 -2.39 -10.55 1.23
CA ILE A 20 -3.24 -9.35 1.12
C ILE A 20 -4.35 -9.30 2.19
N ASP A 21 -4.91 -10.44 2.58
CA ASP A 21 -6.00 -10.54 3.56
C ASP A 21 -5.59 -9.97 4.93
N GLN A 22 -4.30 -10.03 5.26
CA GLN A 22 -3.77 -9.52 6.53
C GLN A 22 -3.65 -7.99 6.56
N TYR A 23 -3.85 -7.33 5.42
CA TYR A 23 -3.86 -5.88 5.28
C TYR A 23 -5.27 -5.32 5.08
N GLU A 24 -6.31 -6.14 5.23
CA GLU A 24 -7.69 -5.64 5.21
C GLU A 24 -8.01 -4.77 6.43
N LEU A 25 -8.68 -3.65 6.18
CA LEU A 25 -9.15 -2.78 7.27
C LEU A 25 -10.38 -3.40 7.93
N ASN A 26 -10.32 -3.51 9.26
CA ASN A 26 -11.47 -3.94 10.06
C ASN A 26 -12.59 -2.87 10.05
N LYS A 27 -13.79 -3.26 10.47
CA LYS A 27 -14.98 -2.39 10.44
C LYS A 27 -14.85 -1.15 11.33
N GLU A 28 -14.17 -1.28 12.48
CA GLU A 28 -13.98 -0.16 13.41
C GLU A 28 -13.13 0.93 12.75
N LEU A 29 -11.98 0.54 12.20
CA LEU A 29 -11.04 1.43 11.53
C LEU A 29 -11.68 2.11 10.32
N LYS A 30 -12.41 1.35 9.49
CA LYS A 30 -13.15 1.89 8.33
C LYS A 30 -14.11 3.02 8.70
N ASN A 31 -14.64 3.05 9.93
CA ASN A 31 -15.59 4.07 10.36
C ASN A 31 -14.93 5.33 10.95
N LYS A 32 -13.68 5.28 11.41
CA LYS A 32 -12.99 6.43 12.04
C LYS A 32 -12.66 7.56 11.06
N SER A 33 -12.87 8.82 11.43
CA SER A 33 -12.38 9.97 10.66
C SER A 33 -10.86 10.08 10.73
N ILE A 34 -10.24 10.77 9.76
CA ILE A 34 -8.78 10.92 9.69
C ILE A 34 -8.24 11.57 10.98
N GLU A 35 -8.91 12.62 11.46
CA GLU A 35 -8.57 13.35 12.70
C GLU A 35 -8.45 12.44 13.94
N THR A 36 -9.19 11.32 13.98
CA THR A 36 -9.24 10.40 15.13
C THR A 36 -8.32 9.20 14.99
N LEU A 37 -7.66 9.04 13.84
CA LEU A 37 -6.74 7.94 13.64
C LEU A 37 -5.46 8.14 14.46
N THR A 38 -5.03 7.09 15.14
CA THR A 38 -3.68 7.04 15.68
C THR A 38 -2.66 6.85 14.54
N HIS A 39 -1.39 7.20 14.77
CA HIS A 39 -0.32 6.93 13.79
C HIS A 39 -0.24 5.46 13.37
N LYS A 40 -0.50 4.53 14.30
CA LYS A 40 -0.53 3.09 13.99
C LYS A 40 -1.66 2.74 13.03
N GLU A 41 -2.83 3.31 13.24
CA GLU A 41 -3.99 3.10 12.36
C GLU A 41 -3.79 3.76 11.00
N MET A 42 -3.18 4.94 10.94
CA MET A 42 -2.79 5.57 9.67
C MET A 42 -1.82 4.69 8.89
N LYS A 43 -0.85 4.04 9.56
CA LYS A 43 0.03 3.05 8.92
C LYS A 43 -0.77 1.88 8.35
N GLN A 44 -1.70 1.29 9.12
CA GLN A 44 -2.54 0.19 8.64
C GLN A 44 -3.36 0.58 7.40
N VAL A 45 -3.92 1.79 7.39
CA VAL A 45 -4.64 2.33 6.22
C VAL A 45 -3.68 2.54 5.03
N GLY A 46 -2.46 3.03 5.28
CA GLY A 46 -1.41 3.16 4.28
C GLY A 46 -1.00 1.82 3.66
N GLU A 47 -0.67 0.82 4.49
CA GLU A 47 -0.33 -0.54 4.07
C GLU A 47 -1.46 -1.17 3.24
N HIS A 48 -2.71 -1.00 3.67
CA HIS A 48 -3.89 -1.45 2.93
C HIS A 48 -3.94 -0.87 1.52
N PHE A 49 -3.71 0.45 1.36
CA PHE A 49 -3.75 1.05 0.03
C PHE A 49 -2.56 0.71 -0.83
N VAL A 50 -1.36 0.55 -0.26
CA VAL A 50 -0.20 0.11 -1.04
C VAL A 50 -0.37 -1.33 -1.51
N THR A 51 -0.81 -2.24 -0.63
CA THR A 51 -1.11 -3.64 -1.03
C THR A 51 -2.25 -3.72 -2.05
N ALA A 52 -3.32 -2.93 -1.90
CA ALA A 52 -4.39 -2.87 -2.88
C ALA A 52 -3.93 -2.40 -4.26
N GLN A 53 -3.03 -1.42 -4.33
CA GLN A 53 -2.43 -0.98 -5.59
C GLN A 53 -1.54 -2.06 -6.21
N LEU A 54 -0.72 -2.73 -5.39
CA LEU A 54 0.22 -3.76 -5.84
C LEU A 54 -0.47 -5.07 -6.25
N SER A 55 -1.69 -5.33 -5.76
CA SER A 55 -2.51 -6.50 -6.16
C SER A 55 -2.76 -6.59 -7.68
N VAL A 56 -2.61 -5.48 -8.39
CA VAL A 56 -2.72 -5.41 -9.86
C VAL A 56 -1.75 -6.35 -10.57
N PHE A 57 -0.63 -6.70 -9.94
CA PHE A 57 0.33 -7.67 -10.49
C PHE A 57 -0.22 -9.09 -10.61
N GLU A 58 -1.29 -9.43 -9.89
CA GLU A 58 -1.99 -10.72 -10.00
C GLU A 58 -3.16 -10.69 -10.98
N PHE A 59 -3.54 -9.53 -11.50
CA PHE A 59 -4.76 -9.44 -12.31
C PHE A 59 -4.59 -10.05 -13.70
N HIS A 60 -5.67 -10.66 -14.19
CA HIS A 60 -5.69 -11.35 -15.48
C HIS A 60 -6.35 -10.53 -16.60
N ASN A 61 -7.09 -9.47 -16.27
CA ASN A 61 -7.80 -8.62 -17.23
C ASN A 61 -7.76 -7.14 -16.82
N LYS A 62 -8.03 -6.24 -17.77
CA LYS A 62 -7.96 -4.79 -17.56
C LYS A 62 -9.17 -4.25 -16.81
N GLU A 63 -10.30 -4.95 -16.88
CA GLU A 63 -11.55 -4.60 -16.22
C GLU A 63 -11.40 -4.65 -14.70
N ASP A 64 -10.68 -5.64 -14.17
CA ASP A 64 -10.37 -5.74 -12.75
C ASP A 64 -9.40 -4.62 -12.31
N VAL A 65 -8.44 -4.24 -13.17
CA VAL A 65 -7.58 -3.06 -12.92
C VAL A 65 -8.43 -1.80 -12.81
N LYS A 66 -9.37 -1.60 -13.73
CA LYS A 66 -10.30 -0.46 -13.71
C LYS A 66 -11.15 -0.45 -12.44
N ARG A 67 -11.76 -1.58 -12.10
CA ARG A 67 -12.59 -1.72 -10.88
C ARG A 67 -11.79 -1.40 -9.63
N LYS A 68 -10.58 -1.95 -9.50
CA LYS A 68 -9.69 -1.66 -8.36
C LYS A 68 -9.31 -0.18 -8.31
N GLY A 69 -9.05 0.44 -9.46
CA GLY A 69 -8.78 1.88 -9.55
C GLY A 69 -9.95 2.74 -9.04
N GLU A 70 -11.18 2.41 -9.44
CA GLU A 70 -12.41 3.10 -8.98
C GLU A 70 -12.73 2.86 -7.50
N GLU A 71 -12.35 1.69 -6.98
CA GLU A 71 -12.50 1.32 -5.58
C GLU A 71 -11.61 2.17 -4.67
N ILE A 72 -10.31 2.28 -5.00
CA ILE A 72 -9.32 2.81 -4.05
C ILE A 72 -8.95 4.27 -4.29
N PHE A 73 -9.09 4.81 -5.51
CA PHE A 73 -8.73 6.20 -5.79
C PHE A 73 -9.92 7.15 -5.73
N VAL A 74 -9.66 8.42 -5.45
CA VAL A 74 -10.65 9.51 -5.63
C VAL A 74 -10.91 9.74 -7.11
N SER A 75 -9.86 9.72 -7.93
CA SER A 75 -9.97 9.91 -9.39
C SER A 75 -8.79 9.27 -10.11
N ARG A 76 -8.94 9.02 -11.41
CA ARG A 76 -7.88 8.54 -12.33
C ARG A 76 -7.15 7.27 -11.88
N GLY A 77 -7.81 6.43 -11.08
CA GLY A 77 -7.20 5.23 -10.51
C GLY A 77 -6.78 4.21 -11.57
N TYR A 78 -7.56 4.07 -12.65
CA TYR A 78 -7.21 3.18 -13.76
C TYR A 78 -5.89 3.60 -14.41
N GLU A 79 -5.72 4.89 -14.70
CA GLU A 79 -4.52 5.42 -15.35
C GLU A 79 -3.26 5.28 -14.49
N GLN A 80 -3.42 5.30 -13.17
CA GLN A 80 -2.33 5.04 -12.23
C GLN A 80 -1.98 3.54 -12.21
N LEU A 81 -2.98 2.67 -12.08
CA LEU A 81 -2.78 1.24 -11.88
C LEU A 81 -2.37 0.49 -13.16
N ILE A 82 -2.87 0.90 -14.33
CA ILE A 82 -2.61 0.21 -15.59
C ILE A 82 -1.12 0.20 -15.97
N GLN A 83 -0.33 1.13 -15.42
CA GLN A 83 1.13 1.19 -15.62
C GLN A 83 1.85 -0.02 -15.01
N ASN A 84 1.26 -0.63 -13.99
CA ASN A 84 1.78 -1.81 -13.29
C ASN A 84 1.13 -3.11 -13.77
N TYR A 85 0.21 -3.06 -14.73
CA TYR A 85 -0.50 -4.24 -15.21
C TYR A 85 0.33 -5.04 -16.19
N TYR A 86 0.80 -6.21 -15.72
CA TYR A 86 1.48 -7.23 -16.52
C TYR A 86 0.78 -8.56 -16.28
N PRO A 87 -0.22 -8.93 -17.10
CA PRO A 87 -1.08 -10.07 -16.82
C PRO A 87 -0.30 -11.38 -16.72
N ASN A 88 -0.71 -12.24 -15.79
CA ASN A 88 -0.12 -13.57 -15.54
C ASN A 88 1.36 -13.56 -15.13
N ARG A 89 1.90 -12.42 -14.69
CA ARG A 89 3.30 -12.32 -14.29
C ARG A 89 3.56 -12.94 -12.92
N PHE A 90 2.74 -12.59 -11.94
CA PHE A 90 2.88 -13.06 -10.57
C PHE A 90 1.63 -13.82 -10.10
N ARG A 91 1.84 -14.70 -9.13
CA ARG A 91 0.82 -15.39 -8.33
C ARG A 91 1.28 -15.48 -6.89
N ASP A 92 0.34 -15.67 -5.97
CA ASP A 92 0.58 -15.89 -4.55
C ASP A 92 1.37 -14.71 -3.94
N LEU A 93 0.90 -13.49 -4.18
CA LEU A 93 1.56 -12.28 -3.74
C LEU A 93 1.57 -12.15 -2.22
N GLU A 94 2.75 -11.85 -1.71
CA GLU A 94 2.97 -11.48 -0.32
C GLU A 94 3.70 -10.15 -0.24
N TYR A 95 3.41 -9.41 0.82
CA TYR A 95 3.86 -8.03 1.01
C TYR A 95 4.62 -7.91 2.33
N LYS A 96 5.60 -7.01 2.36
CA LYS A 96 6.35 -6.64 3.55
C LYS A 96 6.70 -5.16 3.46
N PHE A 97 6.53 -4.41 4.55
CA PHE A 97 6.82 -2.97 4.59
C PHE A 97 8.01 -2.67 5.49
N THR A 98 8.81 -1.68 5.09
CA THR A 98 9.87 -1.10 5.92
C THR A 98 9.92 0.42 5.73
N ASN A 99 10.67 1.10 6.60
CA ASN A 99 10.84 2.57 6.56
C ASN A 99 9.50 3.33 6.51
N GLU A 100 8.52 2.83 7.26
CA GLU A 100 7.18 3.39 7.26
C GLU A 100 7.09 4.68 8.09
N GLU A 101 6.62 5.74 7.46
CA GLU A 101 6.49 7.06 8.08
C GLU A 101 5.14 7.68 7.73
N ILE A 102 4.54 8.35 8.73
CA ILE A 102 3.37 9.20 8.53
C ILE A 102 3.85 10.65 8.50
N ARG A 103 3.50 11.36 7.43
CA ARG A 103 3.87 12.74 7.14
C ARG A 103 2.62 13.57 6.84
N GLU A 104 2.73 14.89 6.85
CA GLU A 104 1.70 15.84 6.39
C GLU A 104 0.29 15.55 6.93
N VAL A 105 0.16 15.30 8.24
CA VAL A 105 -1.13 15.00 8.88
C VAL A 105 -1.97 16.28 9.00
N THR A 106 -3.21 16.17 8.58
CA THR A 106 -4.28 17.18 8.68
C THR A 106 -5.56 16.49 9.13
N ASP A 107 -6.60 17.26 9.45
CA ASP A 107 -7.90 16.68 9.87
C ASP A 107 -8.58 15.88 8.74
N GLU A 108 -8.21 16.14 7.48
CA GLU A 108 -8.83 15.56 6.29
C GLU A 108 -7.95 14.55 5.54
N SER A 109 -6.64 14.59 5.78
CA SER A 109 -5.67 13.78 5.03
C SER A 109 -4.39 13.49 5.80
N PHE A 110 -3.68 12.43 5.39
CA PHE A 110 -2.30 12.18 5.80
C PHE A 110 -1.50 11.61 4.62
N LEU A 111 -0.18 11.75 4.68
CA LEU A 111 0.75 11.15 3.73
C LEU A 111 1.42 9.93 4.38
N TYR A 112 1.29 8.76 3.76
CA TYR A 112 1.99 7.55 4.15
C TYR A 112 3.17 7.32 3.20
N HIS A 113 4.37 7.20 3.78
CA HIS A 113 5.59 6.82 3.08
C HIS A 113 6.00 5.42 3.52
N ALA A 114 6.35 4.55 2.57
CA ALA A 114 6.92 3.25 2.89
C ALA A 114 7.74 2.66 1.74
N VAL A 115 8.64 1.75 2.10
CA VAL A 115 9.25 0.80 1.17
C VAL A 115 8.44 -0.49 1.22
N ALA A 116 7.78 -0.81 0.11
CA ALA A 116 7.05 -2.05 -0.06
C ALA A 116 7.91 -3.10 -0.77
N TYR A 117 8.02 -4.27 -0.18
CA TYR A 117 8.55 -5.46 -0.81
C TYR A 117 7.37 -6.33 -1.22
N VAL A 118 7.35 -6.72 -2.49
CA VAL A 118 6.37 -7.66 -3.06
C VAL A 118 7.11 -8.90 -3.49
N ALA A 119 6.65 -10.05 -3.02
CA ALA A 119 7.14 -11.34 -3.47
C ALA A 119 5.99 -12.14 -4.08
N GLY A 120 6.29 -12.92 -5.11
CA GLY A 120 5.32 -13.81 -5.73
C GLY A 120 6.01 -14.89 -6.57
N THR A 121 5.22 -15.83 -7.07
CA THR A 121 5.68 -16.88 -7.98
C THR A 121 5.64 -16.39 -9.42
N GLU A 122 6.79 -16.35 -10.07
CA GLU A 122 6.99 -16.01 -11.48
C GLU A 122 7.70 -17.21 -12.15
N ASN A 123 7.07 -17.82 -13.16
CA ASN A 123 7.62 -18.99 -13.88
C ASN A 123 8.08 -20.15 -12.94
N GLY A 124 7.32 -20.41 -11.87
CA GLY A 124 7.60 -21.48 -10.91
C GLY A 124 8.75 -21.18 -9.92
N LYS A 125 9.26 -19.94 -9.89
CA LYS A 125 10.27 -19.48 -8.93
C LYS A 125 9.73 -18.29 -8.15
N ARG A 126 10.14 -18.17 -6.88
CA ARG A 126 9.86 -16.98 -6.08
C ARG A 126 10.71 -15.81 -6.61
N SER A 127 10.05 -14.70 -6.89
CA SER A 127 10.62 -13.45 -7.37
C SER A 127 10.18 -12.33 -6.43
N GLU A 128 11.05 -11.37 -6.17
CA GLU A 128 10.82 -10.26 -5.22
C GLU A 128 11.13 -8.93 -5.90
N MET A 129 10.29 -7.93 -5.66
CA MET A 129 10.49 -6.55 -6.09
C MET A 129 10.39 -5.61 -4.89
N LYS A 130 11.11 -4.50 -4.98
CA LYS A 130 11.10 -3.41 -4.01
C LYS A 130 10.56 -2.16 -4.68
N VAL A 131 9.56 -1.52 -4.07
CA VAL A 131 8.93 -0.31 -4.59
C VAL A 131 8.77 0.69 -3.46
N ASN A 132 9.19 1.93 -3.68
CA ASN A 132 8.94 3.01 -2.72
C ASN A 132 7.59 3.66 -3.04
N TYR A 133 6.81 3.94 -2.01
CA TYR A 133 5.49 4.55 -2.12
C TYR A 133 5.39 5.79 -1.26
N ASP A 134 4.80 6.83 -1.86
CA ASP A 134 4.17 7.93 -1.15
C ASP A 134 2.68 7.92 -1.52
N VAL A 135 1.80 7.71 -0.53
CA VAL A 135 0.34 7.61 -0.73
C VAL A 135 -0.34 8.66 0.14
N LYS A 136 -1.00 9.62 -0.50
CA LYS A 136 -1.83 10.60 0.20
C LYS A 136 -3.24 10.05 0.37
N VAL A 137 -3.63 9.82 1.61
CA VAL A 137 -4.92 9.24 1.97
C VAL A 137 -5.87 10.33 2.44
N VAL A 138 -7.11 10.25 1.96
CA VAL A 138 -8.23 11.11 2.37
C VAL A 138 -9.43 10.26 2.75
N LYS A 139 -10.44 10.87 3.36
CA LYS A 139 -11.74 10.23 3.59
C LYS A 139 -12.85 10.98 2.84
N VAL A 140 -13.44 10.34 1.83
CA VAL A 140 -14.50 10.91 0.99
C VAL A 140 -15.78 10.10 1.19
N ASN A 141 -16.88 10.76 1.53
CA ASN A 141 -18.17 10.10 1.79
C ASN A 141 -18.05 8.94 2.81
N ASN A 142 -17.30 9.18 3.89
CA ASN A 142 -16.99 8.19 4.93
C ASN A 142 -16.18 6.96 4.47
N ILE A 143 -15.57 7.00 3.29
CA ILE A 143 -14.73 5.92 2.76
C ILE A 143 -13.31 6.45 2.56
N PHE A 144 -12.31 5.73 3.08
CA PHE A 144 -10.92 6.08 2.80
C PHE A 144 -10.61 5.87 1.32
N ARG A 145 -9.85 6.80 0.74
CA ARG A 145 -9.39 6.73 -0.65
C ARG A 145 -8.00 7.33 -0.79
N VAL A 146 -7.32 6.92 -1.85
CA VAL A 146 -6.07 7.52 -2.31
C VAL A 146 -6.39 8.76 -3.14
N LEU A 147 -5.91 9.92 -2.68
CA LEU A 147 -5.98 11.16 -3.45
C LEU A 147 -4.85 11.24 -4.46
N GLU A 148 -3.62 10.93 -4.01
CA GLU A 148 -2.41 10.97 -4.81
C GLU A 148 -1.51 9.79 -4.47
N GLN A 149 -0.78 9.29 -5.47
CA GLN A 149 0.25 8.27 -5.30
C GLN A 149 1.50 8.66 -6.08
N LYS A 150 2.67 8.37 -5.51
CA LYS A 150 3.95 8.38 -6.23
C LYS A 150 4.65 7.05 -5.98
N GLN A 151 5.03 6.40 -7.07
CA GLN A 151 5.83 5.18 -7.06
C GLN A 151 7.18 5.44 -7.70
N TYR A 152 8.25 4.93 -7.09
CA TYR A 152 9.59 4.97 -7.67
C TYR A 152 10.37 3.69 -7.37
N VAL A 153 10.88 3.09 -8.43
CA VAL A 153 11.77 1.92 -8.38
C VAL A 153 13.18 2.41 -8.10
N GLN A 154 13.84 1.81 -7.11
CA GLN A 154 15.24 2.08 -6.78
C GLN A 154 16.15 1.07 -7.46
#